data_AF-A0A7C6N5A9-F1
#
_entry.id   AF-A0A7C6N5A9-F1
#
_cell.length_a   1.000
_cell.length_b   1.000
_cell.length_c   1.000
_cell.angle_alpha   90.00
_cell.angle_beta   90.00
_cell.angle_gamma   90.00
#
_symmetry.space_group_name_H-M   'P 1'
#
loop_
_entity.id
_entity.type
_entity.pdbx_description
1 polymer ?
#
loop_
_entity_poly.entity_id
_entity_poly.type
_entity_poly.pdbx_seq_one_letter_code
_entity_poly.pdbx_strand_id
1 'polypeptide(L)'
;MNCHRVQNLLSSYLDQELSAGERREIRRHLFACAGCSRLCDELTLIKDSLEGLEPPAIGGDFLKKVHLYRDGRLLQETFLWGKRLAMTAAWILLFLLTSFLLFPNSSGPELAKKEDRLPGYDVHERTPQQQETQAEEGGKKPFLPLLPGIPVSR
;
A
#
# COMPACT_ATOMS: atom_id res chain seq x y z
N MET A 1 33.12 -19.22 16.78
CA MET A 1 33.99 -19.24 15.59
C MET A 1 35.42 -18.98 16.02
N ASN A 2 36.41 -19.65 15.40
CA ASN A 2 37.84 -19.43 15.71
C ASN A 2 38.39 -18.22 14.92
N CYS A 3 39.54 -17.68 15.35
CA CYS A 3 40.14 -16.49 14.74
C CYS A 3 40.51 -16.72 13.27
N HIS A 4 41.09 -17.87 12.94
CA HIS A 4 41.49 -18.21 11.57
C HIS A 4 40.31 -18.16 10.59
N ARG A 5 39.16 -18.73 10.95
CA ARG A 5 37.95 -18.69 10.12
C ARG A 5 37.40 -17.26 9.98
N VAL A 6 37.48 -16.45 11.03
CA VAL A 6 37.04 -15.04 10.96
C VAL A 6 37.92 -14.25 10.03
N GLN A 7 39.25 -14.39 10.16
CA GLN A 7 40.22 -13.71 9.31
C GLN A 7 39.99 -14.03 7.82
N ASN A 8 39.72 -15.28 7.48
CA ASN A 8 39.42 -15.69 6.11
C ASN A 8 38.09 -15.12 5.56
N LEU A 9 37.16 -14.73 6.44
CA LEU A 9 35.85 -14.22 6.06
C LEU A 9 35.74 -12.69 6.19
N LEU A 10 36.80 -12.00 6.64
CA LEU A 10 36.77 -10.56 6.85
C LEU A 10 36.58 -9.77 5.56
N SER A 11 37.19 -10.18 4.44
CA SER A 11 36.99 -9.53 3.13
C SER A 11 35.52 -9.61 2.71
N SER A 12 34.98 -10.83 2.62
CA SER A 12 33.56 -11.05 2.29
C SER A 12 32.60 -10.39 3.28
N TYR A 13 33.02 -10.22 4.54
CA TYR A 13 32.25 -9.47 5.55
C TYR A 13 32.17 -7.98 5.19
N LEU A 14 33.29 -7.36 4.80
CA LEU A 14 33.36 -5.96 4.39
C LEU A 14 32.60 -5.70 3.08
N ASP A 15 32.64 -6.66 2.15
CA ASP A 15 31.93 -6.61 0.86
C ASP A 15 30.44 -6.98 0.97
N GLN A 16 29.96 -7.28 2.19
CA GLN A 16 28.56 -7.65 2.51
C GLN A 16 28.06 -8.94 1.83
N GLU A 17 28.96 -9.81 1.38
CA GLU A 17 28.65 -11.05 0.64
C GLU A 17 28.22 -12.21 1.56
N LEU A 18 28.48 -12.09 2.85
CA LEU A 18 28.15 -13.14 3.82
C LEU A 18 26.65 -13.23 4.09
N SER A 19 26.18 -14.43 4.46
CA SER A 19 24.81 -14.62 4.94
C SER A 19 24.56 -13.86 6.25
N ALA A 20 23.28 -13.62 6.57
CA ALA A 20 22.91 -12.93 7.81
C ALA A 20 23.38 -13.67 9.08
N GLY A 21 23.39 -15.01 9.05
CA GLY A 21 23.89 -15.84 10.14
C GLY A 21 25.39 -15.65 10.36
N GLU A 22 26.18 -15.76 9.30
CA GLU A 22 27.64 -15.61 9.35
C GLU A 22 28.06 -14.20 9.78
N ARG A 23 27.40 -13.16 9.26
CA ARG A 23 27.64 -11.78 9.72
C ARG A 23 27.41 -11.62 11.21
N ARG A 24 26.37 -12.24 11.77
CA ARG A 24 26.10 -12.20 13.22
C ARG A 24 27.20 -12.89 14.02
N GLU A 25 27.69 -14.04 13.54
CA GLU A 25 28.78 -14.75 14.19
C GLU A 25 30.10 -13.99 14.17
N ILE A 26 30.42 -13.35 13.04
CA ILE A 26 31.61 -12.50 12.90
C ILE A 26 31.50 -11.29 13.83
N ARG A 27 30.38 -10.55 13.83
CA ARG A 27 30.20 -9.40 14.73
C ARG A 27 30.40 -9.78 16.20
N ARG A 28 29.84 -10.92 16.62
CA ARG A 28 30.05 -11.45 17.97
C ARG A 28 31.54 -11.72 18.25
N HIS A 29 32.26 -12.27 17.27
CA HIS A 29 33.69 -12.54 17.43
C HIS A 29 34.52 -11.26 17.49
N LEU A 30 34.25 -10.28 16.62
CA LEU A 30 34.96 -8.99 16.62
C LEU A 30 34.79 -8.25 17.95
N PHE A 31 33.61 -8.33 18.55
CA PHE A 31 33.35 -7.76 19.88
C PHE A 31 34.19 -8.43 20.99
N ALA A 32 34.48 -9.72 20.87
CA ALA A 32 35.19 -10.49 21.89
C ALA A 32 36.71 -10.60 21.63
N CYS A 33 37.18 -10.37 20.41
CA CYS A 33 38.56 -10.57 20.00
C CYS A 33 39.18 -9.28 19.44
N ALA A 34 40.00 -8.62 20.25
CA ALA A 34 40.72 -7.40 19.85
C ALA A 34 41.64 -7.61 18.64
N GLY A 35 42.25 -8.78 18.48
CA GLY A 35 43.13 -9.08 17.34
C GLY A 35 42.37 -9.07 16.01
N CYS A 36 41.22 -9.75 15.95
CA CYS A 36 40.39 -9.76 14.75
C CYS A 36 39.70 -8.41 14.51
N SER A 37 39.38 -7.66 15.56
CA SER A 37 38.88 -6.28 15.43
C SER A 37 39.91 -5.39 14.75
N ARG A 38 41.16 -5.39 15.22
CA ARG A 38 42.24 -4.60 14.61
C ARG A 38 42.47 -4.95 13.15
N LEU A 39 42.48 -6.24 12.81
CA LEU A 39 42.59 -6.69 11.41
C LEU A 39 41.42 -6.20 10.56
N CYS A 40 40.19 -6.19 11.09
CA CYS A 40 39.03 -5.64 10.41
C CYS A 40 39.18 -4.13 10.17
N ASP A 41 39.69 -3.40 11.15
CA ASP A 41 39.93 -1.96 11.05
C ASP A 41 41.01 -1.65 10.01
N GLU A 42 42.12 -2.40 10.01
CA GLU A 42 43.19 -2.30 9.00
C GLU A 42 42.66 -2.51 7.57
N LEU A 43 41.86 -3.54 7.35
CA LEU A 43 41.23 -3.80 6.04
C LEU A 43 40.24 -2.70 5.65
N THR A 44 39.53 -2.13 6.62
CA THR A 44 38.60 -1.01 6.39
C THR A 44 39.36 0.23 5.94
N LEU A 45 40.49 0.56 6.57
CA LEU A 45 41.34 1.68 6.15
C LEU A 45 41.85 1.53 4.72
N ILE A 46 42.21 0.31 4.31
CA ILE A 46 42.61 0.02 2.93
C ILE A 46 41.44 0.26 1.98
N LYS A 47 40.25 -0.27 2.30
CA LYS A 47 39.03 -0.08 1.49
C LYS A 47 38.70 1.41 1.33
N ASP A 48 38.70 2.17 2.42
CA ASP A 48 38.40 3.60 2.42
C ASP A 48 39.43 4.39 1.58
N SER A 49 40.71 3.98 1.62
CA SER A 49 41.76 4.59 0.80
C SER A 49 41.55 4.35 -0.70
N LEU A 50 40.95 3.21 -1.07
CA LEU A 50 40.63 2.87 -2.45
C LEU A 50 39.34 3.56 -2.93
N GLU A 51 38.37 3.80 -2.03
CA GLU A 51 37.13 4.52 -2.36
C GLU A 51 37.37 5.98 -2.76
N GLY A 52 38.45 6.59 -2.32
CA GLY A 52 38.83 7.96 -2.69
C GLY A 52 39.40 8.12 -4.11
N LEU A 53 39.56 7.04 -4.86
CA LEU A 53 40.08 7.09 -6.23
C LEU A 53 39.06 7.70 -7.19
N GLU A 54 39.53 8.42 -8.21
CA GLU A 54 38.67 9.00 -9.22
C GLU A 54 37.89 7.88 -9.95
N PRO A 55 36.56 7.88 -9.89
CA PRO A 55 35.76 6.88 -10.58
C PRO A 55 35.91 7.06 -12.10
N PRO A 56 35.88 5.97 -12.88
CA PRO A 56 36.02 6.06 -14.33
C PRO A 56 34.90 6.93 -14.91
N ALA A 57 35.23 7.76 -15.89
CA ALA A 57 34.26 8.60 -16.58
C ALA A 57 33.15 7.73 -17.21
N ILE A 58 31.95 7.80 -16.63
CA ILE A 58 30.79 7.08 -17.14
C ILE A 58 30.28 7.81 -18.38
N GLY A 59 30.31 7.16 -19.54
CA GLY A 59 29.77 7.72 -20.78
C GLY A 59 28.27 8.03 -20.67
N GLY A 60 27.84 9.16 -21.27
CA GLY A 60 26.46 9.65 -21.16
C GLY A 60 25.37 8.67 -21.60
N ASP A 61 25.70 7.74 -22.50
CA ASP A 61 24.78 6.68 -22.95
C ASP A 61 24.38 5.71 -21.83
N PHE A 62 25.24 5.50 -20.83
CA PHE A 62 24.95 4.61 -19.71
C PHE A 62 23.88 5.22 -18.79
N LEU A 63 24.01 6.50 -18.43
CA LEU A 63 23.03 7.19 -17.59
C LEU A 63 21.65 7.28 -18.25
N LYS A 64 21.63 7.45 -19.58
CA LYS A 64 20.40 7.44 -20.38
C LYS A 64 19.72 6.07 -20.33
N LYS A 65 20.48 4.97 -20.46
CA LYS A 65 19.94 3.60 -20.34
C LYS A 65 19.40 3.29 -18.94
N VAL A 66 20.06 3.76 -17.89
CA VAL A 66 19.61 3.55 -16.50
C VAL A 66 18.31 4.32 -16.22
N HIS A 67 18.16 5.55 -16.71
CA HIS A 67 16.91 6.31 -16.56
C HIS A 67 15.73 5.61 -17.23
N LEU A 68 15.92 5.09 -18.45
CA LEU A 68 14.89 4.38 -19.17
C LEU A 68 14.43 3.10 -18.45
N TYR A 69 15.31 2.41 -17.74
CA TYR A 69 14.95 1.23 -16.94
C TYR A 69 14.07 1.59 -15.72
N ARG A 70 14.32 2.74 -15.08
CA ARG A 70 13.56 3.17 -13.91
C ARG A 70 12.14 3.64 -14.29
N ASP A 71 12.02 4.39 -15.37
CA ASP A 71 10.73 4.97 -15.79
C ASP A 71 9.79 3.92 -16.42
N GLY A 72 10.34 2.91 -17.10
CA GLY A 72 9.55 1.81 -17.67
C GLY A 72 8.77 1.01 -16.62
N ARG A 73 9.30 0.85 -15.40
CA ARG A 73 8.63 0.13 -14.31
C ARG A 73 7.41 0.89 -13.76
N LEU A 74 7.49 2.22 -13.67
CA LEU A 74 6.40 3.04 -13.13
C LEU A 74 5.21 3.12 -14.08
N LEU A 75 5.47 3.16 -15.39
CA LEU A 75 4.40 3.15 -16.40
C LEU A 75 3.71 1.78 -16.49
N GLN A 76 4.45 0.68 -16.29
CA GLN A 76 3.86 -0.66 -16.37
C GLN A 76 2.85 -0.94 -15.24
N GLU A 77 3.17 -0.55 -14.00
CA GLU A 77 2.28 -0.74 -12.84
C GLU A 77 1.02 0.13 -12.94
N THR A 78 1.16 1.40 -13.36
CA THR A 78 0.02 2.31 -13.53
C THR A 78 -0.88 1.87 -14.69
N PHE A 79 -0.31 1.34 -15.77
CA PHE A 79 -1.07 0.84 -16.92
C PHE A 79 -1.87 -0.43 -16.61
N LEU A 80 -1.31 -1.36 -15.82
CA LEU A 80 -2.00 -2.59 -15.40
C LEU A 80 -3.18 -2.30 -14.45
N TRP A 81 -3.03 -1.34 -13.53
CA TRP A 81 -4.12 -0.90 -12.66
C TRP A 81 -5.20 -0.14 -13.44
N GLY A 82 -4.81 0.73 -14.38
CA GLY A 82 -5.74 1.43 -15.26
C GLY A 82 -6.62 0.47 -16.09
N LYS A 83 -6.04 -0.60 -16.65
CA LYS A 83 -6.80 -1.60 -17.41
C LYS A 83 -7.80 -2.37 -16.55
N ARG A 84 -7.46 -2.67 -15.29
CA ARG A 84 -8.38 -3.32 -14.34
C ARG A 84 -9.54 -2.41 -13.97
N LEU A 85 -9.27 -1.13 -13.69
CA LEU A 85 -10.30 -0.14 -13.37
C LEU A 85 -11.27 0.08 -14.55
N ALA A 86 -10.75 0.18 -15.76
CA ALA A 86 -11.57 0.30 -16.96
C ALA A 86 -12.49 -0.91 -17.15
N MET A 87 -11.99 -2.13 -16.96
CA MET A 87 -12.80 -3.35 -17.03
C MET A 87 -13.88 -3.40 -15.95
N THR A 88 -13.55 -3.02 -14.70
CA THR A 88 -14.54 -2.95 -13.62
C THR A 88 -15.63 -1.92 -13.90
N ALA A 89 -15.27 -0.74 -14.41
CA ALA A 89 -16.23 0.31 -14.76
C ALA A 89 -17.17 -0.14 -15.89
N ALA A 90 -16.62 -0.82 -16.91
CA ALA A 90 -17.43 -1.38 -17.99
C ALA A 90 -18.44 -2.44 -17.49
N TRP A 91 -18.03 -3.30 -16.56
CA TRP A 91 -18.91 -4.30 -15.97
C TRP A 91 -20.00 -3.69 -15.10
N ILE A 92 -19.67 -2.67 -14.31
CA ILE A 92 -20.65 -1.92 -13.51
C ILE A 92 -21.68 -1.23 -14.42
N LEU A 93 -21.22 -0.57 -15.49
CA LEU A 93 -22.11 0.06 -16.47
C LEU A 93 -23.02 -0.96 -17.17
N LEU A 94 -22.48 -2.10 -17.57
CA LEU A 94 -23.27 -3.17 -18.16
C LEU A 94 -24.33 -3.68 -17.18
N PHE A 95 -23.97 -3.88 -15.91
CA PHE A 95 -24.90 -4.30 -14.86
C PHE A 95 -26.00 -3.26 -14.59
N LEU A 96 -25.65 -1.97 -14.55
CA LEU A 96 -26.62 -0.89 -14.37
C LEU A 96 -27.57 -0.80 -15.57
N LEU A 97 -27.05 -0.95 -16.79
CA LEU A 97 -27.85 -0.93 -18.01
C LEU A 97 -28.79 -2.14 -18.09
N THR A 98 -28.32 -3.34 -17.78
CA THR A 98 -29.16 -4.54 -17.76
C THR A 98 -30.21 -4.48 -16.65
N SER A 99 -29.85 -3.96 -15.48
CA SER A 99 -30.80 -3.73 -14.38
C SER A 99 -31.87 -2.72 -14.77
N PHE A 100 -31.51 -1.60 -15.43
CA PHE A 100 -32.46 -0.61 -15.92
C PHE A 100 -33.39 -1.16 -17.01
N LEU A 101 -32.89 -2.03 -17.89
CA LEU A 101 -33.69 -2.68 -18.94
C LEU A 101 -34.63 -3.77 -18.39
N LEU A 102 -34.21 -4.54 -17.38
CA LEU A 102 -35.05 -5.58 -16.75
C LEU A 102 -36.07 -5.02 -15.76
N PHE A 103 -35.72 -3.94 -15.05
CA PHE A 103 -36.57 -3.25 -14.11
C PHE A 103 -36.76 -1.80 -14.56
N PRO A 104 -37.50 -1.55 -15.68
CA PRO A 104 -37.90 -0.20 -16.02
C PRO A 104 -38.79 0.29 -14.88
N ASN A 105 -38.23 1.09 -13.98
CA ASN A 105 -38.97 1.62 -12.85
C ASN A 105 -40.18 2.34 -13.41
N SER A 106 -41.36 1.82 -13.09
CA SER A 106 -42.67 2.38 -13.36
C SER A 106 -42.93 3.59 -12.48
N SER A 107 -41.96 4.49 -12.34
CA SER A 107 -42.24 5.87 -11.97
C SER A 107 -42.64 6.58 -13.26
N GLY A 108 -43.92 6.40 -13.62
CA GLY A 108 -44.56 7.29 -14.59
C GLY A 108 -44.35 8.74 -14.13
N PRO A 109 -44.22 9.70 -15.06
CA PRO A 109 -44.40 11.09 -14.70
C PRO A 109 -45.87 11.24 -14.32
N GLU A 110 -46.20 11.06 -13.03
CA GLU A 110 -47.49 11.47 -12.53
C GLU A 110 -47.49 13.00 -12.60
N LEU A 111 -47.97 13.48 -13.75
CA LEU A 111 -48.28 14.86 -14.05
C LEU A 111 -49.01 15.43 -12.84
N ALA A 112 -48.31 16.27 -12.09
CA ALA A 112 -48.86 17.02 -10.97
C ALA A 112 -50.18 17.65 -11.41
N LYS A 113 -51.21 17.12 -10.78
CA LYS A 113 -52.62 17.31 -11.02
C LYS A 113 -52.97 18.79 -11.00
N LYS A 114 -53.49 19.26 -12.14
CA LYS A 114 -54.31 20.46 -12.36
C LYS A 114 -54.89 21.05 -11.06
N GLU A 115 -54.27 22.11 -10.56
CA GLU A 115 -54.90 23.09 -9.68
C GLU A 115 -55.90 23.90 -10.51
N ASP A 116 -57.18 23.76 -10.20
CA ASP A 116 -58.15 24.84 -10.39
C ASP A 116 -59.36 24.64 -9.46
N ARG A 117 -59.55 25.67 -8.61
CA ARG A 117 -60.76 26.13 -7.89
C ARG A 117 -61.09 25.61 -6.46
N LEU A 118 -60.58 26.37 -5.48
CA LEU A 118 -61.27 27.37 -4.61
C LEU A 118 -62.44 26.92 -3.67
N PRO A 119 -62.72 27.68 -2.58
CA PRO A 119 -62.65 27.21 -1.20
C PRO A 119 -64.02 27.19 -0.51
N GLY A 120 -64.13 26.49 0.62
CA GLY A 120 -65.38 26.45 1.38
C GLY A 120 -65.22 25.96 2.81
N TYR A 121 -64.95 26.93 3.70
CA TYR A 121 -65.52 27.14 5.03
C TYR A 121 -65.64 25.97 6.04
N ASP A 122 -64.86 26.12 7.11
CA ASP A 122 -65.06 25.87 8.55
C ASP A 122 -66.07 24.81 9.06
N VAL A 123 -65.63 24.01 10.04
CA VAL A 123 -66.01 24.10 11.48
C VAL A 123 -65.76 22.74 12.20
N HIS A 124 -65.02 22.81 13.33
CA HIS A 124 -64.98 21.92 14.52
C HIS A 124 -64.74 20.39 14.35
N GLU A 125 -64.06 19.64 15.22
CA GLU A 125 -63.81 19.72 16.66
C GLU A 125 -62.76 18.63 17.09
N ARG A 126 -62.01 18.93 18.17
CA ARG A 126 -61.39 18.02 19.18
C ARG A 126 -60.40 16.88 18.81
N THR A 127 -59.20 16.99 19.40
CA THR A 127 -58.15 16.00 19.75
C THR A 127 -58.62 14.97 20.82
N PRO A 128 -57.84 13.95 21.32
CA PRO A 128 -56.51 13.39 20.96
C PRO A 128 -56.35 11.83 21.06
N GLN A 129 -55.09 11.33 20.92
CA GLN A 129 -54.51 10.03 21.36
C GLN A 129 -54.83 8.78 20.49
N GLN A 130 -54.01 7.72 20.31
CA GLN A 130 -52.80 7.12 20.91
C GLN A 130 -52.29 6.05 19.88
N GLN A 131 -50.98 5.89 19.61
CA GLN A 131 -50.04 4.89 20.19
C GLN A 131 -50.18 3.44 19.67
N GLU A 132 -49.11 2.90 19.07
CA GLU A 132 -48.55 1.51 19.17
C GLU A 132 -47.49 1.33 18.06
N THR A 133 -46.17 1.36 18.33
CA THR A 133 -45.29 0.37 18.99
C THR A 133 -45.29 -1.01 18.33
N GLN A 134 -44.15 -1.41 17.73
CA GLN A 134 -43.41 -2.68 17.93
C GLN A 134 -42.28 -2.75 16.89
N ALA A 135 -41.01 -2.75 17.34
CA ALA A 135 -40.19 -3.93 17.68
C ALA A 135 -39.86 -4.74 16.42
N GLU A 136 -38.61 -4.78 15.99
CA GLU A 136 -37.63 -5.86 16.20
C GLU A 136 -36.50 -5.57 15.17
N GLU A 137 -35.24 -5.97 15.24
CA GLU A 137 -34.41 -6.78 16.11
C GLU A 137 -32.98 -6.59 15.58
N GLY A 138 -31.98 -6.93 16.40
CA GLY A 138 -30.81 -7.63 15.86
C GLY A 138 -29.64 -6.76 15.39
N GLY A 139 -28.88 -6.26 16.35
CA GLY A 139 -27.53 -5.75 16.11
C GLY A 139 -26.58 -6.82 15.56
N LYS A 140 -25.77 -6.42 14.57
CA LYS A 140 -24.47 -7.03 14.29
C LYS A 140 -23.45 -5.91 14.05
N LYS A 141 -22.46 -5.85 14.94
CA LYS A 141 -21.32 -4.92 14.90
C LYS A 141 -20.49 -5.18 13.62
N PRO A 142 -20.01 -4.16 12.91
CA PRO A 142 -19.09 -4.37 11.81
C PRO A 142 -17.69 -4.71 12.33
N PHE A 143 -17.18 -5.83 11.82
CA PHE A 143 -15.85 -6.38 12.01
C PHE A 143 -14.80 -5.42 11.40
N LEU A 144 -13.93 -4.83 12.22
CA LEU A 144 -12.80 -4.02 11.74
C LEU A 144 -11.62 -4.95 11.39
N PRO A 145 -10.99 -4.82 10.21
CA PRO A 145 -9.78 -5.57 9.90
C PRO A 145 -8.57 -4.98 10.64
N LEU A 146 -7.86 -5.87 11.33
CA LEU A 146 -6.61 -5.66 12.05
C LEU A 146 -5.49 -5.25 11.07
N LEU A 147 -4.94 -4.03 11.24
CA LEU A 147 -3.74 -3.58 10.52
C LEU A 147 -2.49 -4.26 11.10
N PRO A 148 -1.59 -4.85 10.28
CA PRO A 148 -0.31 -5.33 10.77
C PRO A 148 0.66 -4.16 11.03
N GLY A 149 1.27 -4.20 12.21
CA GLY A 149 2.14 -3.15 12.76
C GLY A 149 3.45 -2.97 11.99
N ILE A 150 3.86 -1.71 11.90
CA ILE A 150 5.16 -1.25 11.41
C ILE A 150 6.11 -1.23 12.62
N PRO A 151 7.25 -1.95 12.60
CA PRO A 151 8.29 -1.72 13.60
C PRO A 151 9.14 -0.50 13.20
N VAL A 152 9.11 0.53 14.05
CA VAL A 152 10.06 1.65 14.07
C VAL A 152 11.25 1.22 14.93
N SER A 153 12.46 1.19 14.37
CA SER A 153 13.70 1.12 15.16
C SER A 153 14.44 2.45 15.09
N ARG A 154 14.68 3.00 16.29
CA ARG A 154 15.71 3.99 16.61
C ARG A 154 17.09 3.35 16.60
#